data_AF-A0A494WT47-F1
#
_entry.id   AF-A0A494WT47-F1
#
_cell.length_a   1.000
_cell.length_b   1.000
_cell.length_c   1.000
_cell.angle_alpha   90.00
_cell.angle_beta   90.00
_cell.angle_gamma   90.00
#
_symmetry.space_group_name_H-M   'P 1'
#
loop_
_entity.id
_entity.type
_entity.pdbx_description
1 polymer ?
#
loop_
_entity_poly.entity_id
_entity_poly.type
_entity_poly.pdbx_seq_one_letter_code
_entity_poly.pdbx_strand_id
1 'polypeptide(L)'
;MGLHLSGHRQYELLLVETKEFVFTIKGRPIHPTVDALNLHRTNAGQWVKAELIISCNDDFEAWVFDPYEEGESRLYVPGDRYFPCFYENQTYEVIFANQNP
;
A
#
# COMPACT_ATOMS: atom_id res chain seq x y z
N MET A 1 -17.54 8.92 -5.24
CA MET A 1 -17.41 8.08 -6.44
C MET A 1 -16.84 6.74 -5.98
N GLY A 2 -17.50 5.63 -6.26
CA GLY A 2 -17.08 4.31 -5.76
C GLY A 2 -15.79 3.89 -6.42
N LEU A 3 -14.77 3.61 -5.60
CA LEU A 3 -13.48 3.17 -6.04
C LEU A 3 -13.60 1.73 -6.57
N HIS A 4 -13.56 1.54 -7.89
CA HIS A 4 -13.74 0.21 -8.50
C HIS A 4 -12.41 -0.52 -8.61
N LEU A 5 -11.80 -0.84 -7.47
CA LEU A 5 -10.65 -1.73 -7.44
C LEU A 5 -11.12 -3.14 -7.74
N SER A 6 -10.67 -3.72 -8.85
CA SER A 6 -11.01 -5.11 -9.17
C SER A 6 -10.36 -6.05 -8.16
N GLY A 7 -11.16 -6.88 -7.49
CA GLY A 7 -10.70 -7.80 -6.43
C GLY A 7 -9.73 -8.91 -6.88
N HIS A 8 -9.36 -8.93 -8.17
CA HIS A 8 -8.44 -9.90 -8.77
C HIS A 8 -7.11 -9.28 -9.23
N ARG A 9 -7.05 -7.96 -9.45
CA ARG A 9 -5.82 -7.30 -9.93
C ARG A 9 -4.82 -7.17 -8.78
N GLN A 10 -3.55 -7.47 -9.07
CA GLN A 10 -2.43 -7.16 -8.20
C GLN A 10 -1.91 -5.76 -8.52
N TYR A 11 -1.53 -5.05 -7.47
CA TYR A 11 -0.99 -3.69 -7.50
C TYR A 11 0.32 -3.65 -6.73
N GLU A 12 1.16 -2.67 -7.04
CA GLU A 12 2.32 -2.33 -6.22
C GLU A 12 1.82 -1.55 -5.01
N LEU A 13 1.84 -2.19 -3.84
CA LEU A 13 1.27 -1.64 -2.61
C LEU A 13 2.25 -0.74 -1.87
N LEU A 14 3.53 -1.11 -1.94
CA LEU A 14 4.63 -0.36 -1.38
C LEU A 14 5.85 -0.55 -2.28
N LEU A 15 6.48 0.55 -2.65
CA LEU A 15 7.81 0.61 -3.22
C LEU A 15 8.70 1.36 -2.25
N VAL A 16 9.86 0.81 -1.93
CA VAL A 16 10.92 1.48 -1.16
C VAL A 16 12.19 1.39 -1.97
N GLU A 17 12.77 2.54 -2.27
CA GLU A 17 14.03 2.67 -2.98
C GLU A 17 15.08 3.22 -2.01
N THR A 18 16.23 2.57 -2.01
CA THR A 18 17.45 2.98 -1.30
C THR A 18 18.61 3.00 -2.30
N LYS A 19 19.81 3.38 -1.85
CA LYS A 19 21.01 3.29 -2.69
C LYS A 19 21.42 1.83 -2.97
N GLU A 20 21.17 0.91 -2.04
CA GLU A 20 21.62 -0.47 -2.15
C GLU A 20 20.58 -1.39 -2.80
N PHE A 21 19.30 -1.14 -2.61
CA PHE A 21 18.23 -2.03 -3.03
C PHE A 21 16.91 -1.33 -3.34
N VAL A 22 16.07 -2.06 -4.07
CA VAL A 22 14.65 -1.80 -4.26
C VAL A 22 13.86 -2.90 -3.56
N PHE A 23 12.95 -2.50 -2.69
CA PHE A 23 12.01 -3.38 -2.00
C PHE A 23 10.59 -3.07 -2.46
N THR A 24 9.87 -4.08 -2.91
CA THR A 24 8.49 -3.92 -3.40
C THR A 24 7.58 -4.95 -2.75
N ILE A 25 6.42 -4.50 -2.28
CA ILE A 25 5.32 -5.38 -1.88
C ILE A 25 4.21 -5.26 -2.92
N LYS A 26 3.83 -6.38 -3.54
CA LYS A 26 2.71 -6.46 -4.48
C LYS A 26 1.58 -7.30 -3.90
N GLY A 27 0.34 -6.94 -4.23
CA GLY A 27 -0.80 -7.66 -3.73
C GLY A 27 -2.13 -7.02 -4.07
N ARG A 28 -3.20 -7.53 -3.45
CA ARG A 28 -4.53 -6.95 -3.58
C ARG A 28 -4.71 -5.84 -2.54
N PRO A 29 -5.11 -4.63 -2.93
CA PRO A 29 -5.32 -3.54 -1.99
C PRO A 29 -6.64 -3.65 -1.21
N ILE A 30 -7.46 -4.68 -1.47
CA ILE A 30 -8.74 -4.92 -0.80
C ILE A 30 -8.82 -6.38 -0.36
N HIS A 31 -9.27 -6.57 0.89
CA HIS A 31 -9.61 -7.89 1.43
C HIS A 31 -11.12 -8.18 1.29
N PRO A 32 -11.56 -9.34 0.75
CA PRO A 32 -12.97 -9.64 0.50
C PRO A 32 -13.87 -9.48 1.73
N THR A 33 -13.43 -9.96 2.89
CA THR A 33 -14.18 -9.82 4.16
C THR A 33 -14.28 -8.37 4.62
N VAL A 34 -13.24 -7.56 4.43
CA VAL A 34 -13.25 -6.15 4.84
C VAL A 34 -14.24 -5.37 3.99
N ASP A 35 -14.27 -5.62 2.69
CA ASP A 35 -15.20 -4.98 1.79
C ASP A 35 -16.66 -5.43 2.05
N ALA A 36 -16.89 -6.74 2.17
CA ALA A 36 -18.22 -7.31 2.42
C ALA A 36 -18.83 -6.82 3.74
N LEU A 37 -18.01 -6.64 4.78
CA LEU A 37 -18.45 -6.17 6.10
C LEU A 37 -18.35 -4.64 6.27
N ASN A 38 -17.93 -3.89 5.24
CA ASN A 38 -17.67 -2.46 5.33
C ASN A 38 -16.72 -2.08 6.49
N LEU A 39 -15.75 -2.94 6.80
CA LEU A 39 -14.75 -2.68 7.84
C LEU A 39 -13.78 -1.58 7.37
N HIS A 40 -13.11 -0.93 8.32
CA HIS A 40 -12.20 0.19 8.06
C HIS A 40 -12.85 1.32 7.26
N ARG A 41 -14.16 1.52 7.44
CA ARG A 41 -14.92 2.65 6.91
C ARG A 41 -15.48 3.48 8.07
N THR A 42 -15.57 4.79 7.88
CA THR A 42 -16.29 5.69 8.77
C THR A 42 -17.80 5.43 8.65
N ASN A 43 -18.59 6.00 9.55
CA ASN A 43 -20.06 5.96 9.45
C ASN A 43 -20.58 6.57 8.13
N ALA A 44 -19.78 7.39 7.46
CA ALA A 44 -20.08 7.96 6.13
C ALA A 44 -19.63 7.05 4.97
N GLY A 45 -19.14 5.85 5.24
CA GLY A 45 -18.66 4.89 4.24
C GLY A 45 -17.30 5.21 3.63
N GLN A 46 -16.57 6.18 4.18
CA GLN A 46 -15.24 6.55 3.70
C GLN A 46 -14.17 5.67 4.32
N TRP A 47 -13.14 5.28 3.56
CA TRP A 47 -12.01 4.53 4.08
C TRP A 47 -11.31 5.28 5.22
N VAL A 48 -11.15 4.60 6.35
CA VAL A 48 -10.33 5.06 7.48
C VAL A 48 -8.88 4.84 7.09
N LYS A 49 -8.14 5.94 6.93
CA LYS A 49 -6.73 5.88 6.57
C LYS A 49 -5.91 5.27 7.72
N ALA A 50 -4.94 4.43 7.37
CA ALA A 50 -4.07 3.73 8.29
C ALA A 50 -2.72 4.43 8.44
N GLU A 51 -2.04 4.17 9.55
CA GLU A 51 -0.64 4.56 9.74
C GLU A 51 0.29 3.51 9.13
N LEU A 52 1.32 3.96 8.44
CA LEU A 52 2.40 3.14 7.92
C LEU A 52 3.72 3.71 8.44
N ILE A 53 4.53 2.88 9.10
CA ILE A 53 5.83 3.28 9.62
C ILE A 53 6.88 2.49 8.87
N ILE A 54 7.77 3.20 8.19
CA ILE A 54 8.94 2.63 7.51
C ILE A 54 10.17 3.13 8.28
N SER A 55 10.99 2.18 8.74
CA SER A 55 12.25 2.47 9.42
C SER A 55 13.37 1.80 8.64
N CYS A 56 14.28 2.62 8.09
CA CYS A 56 15.48 2.18 7.39
C CYS A 56 16.69 2.90 8.01
N ASN A 57 17.84 2.24 8.07
CA ASN A 57 19.07 2.88 8.54
C ASN A 57 19.68 3.81 7.48
N ASP A 58 19.35 3.57 6.21
CA ASP A 58 19.82 4.32 5.07
C ASP A 58 18.79 5.33 4.59
N ASP A 59 19.23 6.29 3.78
CA ASP A 59 18.33 7.20 3.08
C ASP A 59 17.41 6.39 2.16
N PHE A 60 16.11 6.64 2.23
CA PHE A 60 15.12 5.96 1.40
C PHE A 60 14.07 6.93 0.87
N GLU A 61 13.53 6.60 -0.31
CA GLU A 61 12.27 7.13 -0.82
C GLU A 61 11.27 5.98 -0.89
N ALA A 62 10.00 6.27 -0.65
CA ALA A 62 8.97 5.24 -0.72
C ALA A 62 7.68 5.77 -1.34
N TRP A 63 6.96 4.90 -2.04
CA TRP A 63 5.66 5.18 -2.62
C TRP A 63 4.66 4.15 -2.13
N VAL A 64 3.55 4.65 -1.61
CA VAL A 64 2.48 3.83 -1.05
C VAL A 64 1.30 3.89 -1.99
N PHE A 65 0.67 2.74 -2.20
CA PHE A 65 -0.53 2.65 -3.01
C PHE A 65 -1.63 3.59 -2.48
N ASP A 66 -2.14 4.42 -3.39
CA ASP A 66 -3.29 5.27 -3.14
C ASP A 66 -4.17 5.26 -4.39
N PRO A 67 -5.36 4.65 -4.33
CA PRO A 67 -6.20 4.48 -5.50
C PRO A 67 -6.90 5.78 -5.92
N TYR A 68 -6.74 6.87 -5.18
CA TYR A 68 -7.26 8.19 -5.53
C TYR A 68 -6.25 9.02 -6.32
N GLU A 69 -5.02 8.53 -6.52
CA GLU A 69 -3.96 9.20 -7.26
C GLU A 69 -3.88 8.68 -8.71
N GLU A 70 -3.48 9.53 -9.66
CA GLU A 70 -3.42 9.19 -11.10
C GLU A 70 -2.44 8.03 -11.40
N GLY A 71 -1.40 7.87 -10.57
CA GLY A 71 -0.43 6.77 -10.64
C GLY A 71 -0.71 5.60 -9.69
N GLU A 72 -1.90 5.53 -9.08
CA GLU A 72 -2.28 4.54 -8.05
C GLU A 72 -1.30 4.51 -6.86
N SER A 73 -0.51 5.57 -6.66
CA SER A 73 0.54 5.67 -5.64
C SER A 73 0.83 7.13 -5.27
N ARG A 74 1.30 7.34 -4.05
CA ARG A 74 1.80 8.64 -3.56
C ARG A 74 3.06 8.48 -2.73
N LEU A 75 3.86 9.54 -2.69
CA LEU A 75 5.08 9.59 -1.89
C LEU A 75 4.77 9.38 -0.39
N TYR A 76 5.61 8.57 0.25
CA TYR A 76 5.63 8.36 1.68
C TYR A 76 6.23 9.57 2.40
N VAL A 77 5.45 10.13 3.31
CA VAL A 77 5.85 11.13 4.30
C VAL A 77 5.68 10.54 5.70
N PRO A 78 6.71 10.58 6.58
CA PRO A 78 6.57 10.15 7.97
C PRO A 78 5.44 10.89 8.71
N GLY A 79 4.60 10.17 9.44
CA GLY A 79 3.47 10.72 10.19
C GLY A 79 2.17 10.89 9.40
N ASP A 80 2.19 10.69 8.08
CA ASP A 80 1.00 10.74 7.24
C ASP A 80 0.11 9.49 7.38
N ARG A 81 -1.11 9.59 6.85
CA ARG A 81 -2.10 8.52 6.81
C ARG A 81 -2.35 8.05 5.37
N TYR A 82 -2.38 6.73 5.18
CA TYR A 82 -2.43 6.08 3.87
C TYR A 82 -3.69 5.24 3.68
N PHE A 83 -4.00 4.90 2.43
CA PHE A 83 -5.06 3.95 2.14
C PHE A 83 -4.72 2.58 2.76
N PRO A 84 -5.65 1.94 3.51
CA PRO A 84 -5.39 0.65 4.11
C PRO A 84 -5.32 -0.42 3.01
N CYS A 85 -4.11 -0.90 2.71
CA CYS A 85 -3.86 -1.92 1.68
C CYS A 85 -3.24 -3.22 2.22
N PHE A 86 -2.89 -3.25 3.52
CA PHE A 86 -2.34 -4.42 4.20
C PHE A 86 -3.36 -5.00 5.19
N TYR A 87 -3.66 -6.30 5.04
CA TYR A 87 -4.70 -7.03 5.75
C TYR A 87 -4.16 -8.40 6.19
N GLU A 88 -4.64 -8.87 7.34
CA GLU A 88 -4.32 -10.19 7.85
C GLU A 88 -4.86 -11.30 6.94
N ASN A 89 -4.20 -12.47 6.95
CA ASN A 89 -4.58 -13.65 6.18
C ASN A 89 -4.68 -13.43 4.66
N GLN A 90 -3.97 -12.44 4.14
CA GLN A 90 -3.84 -12.18 2.71
C GLN A 90 -2.40 -12.42 2.24
N THR A 91 -2.23 -13.09 1.11
CA THR A 91 -0.92 -13.29 0.50
C THR A 91 -0.44 -12.03 -0.20
N TYR A 92 0.79 -11.63 0.10
CA TYR A 92 1.52 -10.57 -0.57
C TYR A 92 2.78 -11.16 -1.22
N GLU A 93 3.15 -10.63 -2.38
CA GLU A 93 4.43 -10.89 -3.00
C GLU A 93 5.43 -9.86 -2.49
N VAL A 94 6.59 -10.32 -2.02
CA VAL A 94 7.68 -9.47 -1.56
C VAL A 94 8.85 -9.67 -2.50
N ILE A 95 9.30 -8.58 -3.13
CA ILE A 95 10.38 -8.57 -4.09
C ILE A 95 11.50 -7.72 -3.49
N PHE A 96 12.72 -8.26 -3.55
CA PHE A 96 13.93 -7.58 -3.15
C PHE A 96 14.92 -7.66 -4.29
N ALA A 97 15.37 -6.50 -4.77
CA ALA A 97 16.32 -6.40 -5.88
C ALA A 97 17.49 -5.51 -5.47
N ASN A 98 18.71 -6.03 -5.56
CA ASN A 98 19.91 -5.22 -5.35
C ASN A 98 20.05 -4.22 -6.51
N GLN A 99 20.44 -2.99 -6.20
CA GLN A 99 20.81 -2.01 -7.22
C GLN A 99 22.25 -2.23 -7.74
N ASN A 100 23.05 -3.07 -7.06
CA ASN A 100 24.40 -3.44 -7.47
C ASN A 100 24.52 -4.99 -7.64
N PRO A 101 24.89 -5.49 -8.84
CA PRO A 101 25.15 -6.91 -9.09
C PRO A 101 26.50 -7.39 -8.51
#